data_AF-A0A5N9C0X2-F1
#
_entry.id   AF-A0A5N9C0X2-F1
#
_cell.length_a   1.000
_cell.length_b   1.000
_cell.length_c   1.000
_cell.angle_alpha   90.00
_cell.angle_beta   90.00
_cell.angle_gamma   90.00
#
_symmetry.space_group_name_H-M   'P 1'
#
loop_
_entity.id
_entity.type
_entity.pdbx_description
1 polymer ?
#
loop_
_entity_poly.entity_id
_entity_poly.type
_entity_poly.pdbx_seq_one_letter_code
_entity_poly.pdbx_strand_id
1 'polypeptide(L)'
;MTLETQTITNINTEELWSAVLGDLQLQLPEHSYNTWLKGTSITSIDEKIVHILVKSTFALDWLERRCYQSIEKTLEKITGNKYNVNFVIQATSPSNSISQAKPSLHNNKITSFNSAYTFETFIEGPSNSLALNAAIAVSSREQNPYNPLFLYSDVGLGKTHLLHAIANSSNQNGNKVVYTTGEKFTNEFIFSIRDKSTERFKASYIGTDVLLIDDIQFISGKEQTQEGFFHIFNDLRQNGTKIVISSDQAPNKLNNFQQRLSSRFEWGLIADIQRPSLETRIAIIEHKLASLNLSLEYSTIENIAKHANKNIRQIEGMLNKLSAHATLMNLSLTPDNITNLLQSYNQQHRSQALTKDIILTNVAKYYGIEPNAIQGKQRSALIANARQITMFLLKKELNATTAEIGRFLGDRNHSTIIHGIEKITRTQQSSQDQQTQIQEIRNSLYSC
;
A
#
# COMPACT_ATOMS: atom_id res chain seq x y z
N MET A 1 0.41 53.42 -23.71
CA MET A 1 -0.36 52.74 -22.65
C MET A 1 -0.52 51.28 -23.08
N THR A 2 0.55 50.52 -22.91
CA THR A 2 0.65 49.10 -23.28
C THR A 2 0.76 48.33 -21.99
N LEU A 3 -0.30 47.55 -21.71
CA LEU A 3 -0.34 46.61 -20.60
C LEU A 3 0.65 45.48 -20.92
N GLU A 4 1.70 45.38 -20.12
CA GLU A 4 2.62 44.25 -20.09
C GLU A 4 1.89 43.03 -19.53
N THR A 5 1.76 42.01 -20.36
CA THR A 5 1.35 40.66 -19.98
C THR A 5 2.51 40.01 -19.22
N GLN A 6 2.42 39.98 -17.90
CA GLN A 6 3.34 39.20 -17.06
C GLN A 6 3.12 37.70 -17.32
N THR A 7 4.13 37.06 -17.90
CA THR A 7 4.25 35.61 -18.09
C THR A 7 4.87 35.03 -16.82
N ILE A 8 4.12 34.19 -16.10
CA ILE A 8 4.56 33.56 -14.84
C ILE A 8 5.13 32.15 -15.13
N THR A 9 6.46 32.10 -14.99
CA THR A 9 7.36 31.05 -14.41
C THR A 9 7.46 29.63 -15.00
N ASN A 10 8.72 29.30 -15.37
CA ASN A 10 9.32 27.96 -15.43
C ASN A 10 8.90 27.09 -14.22
N ILE A 11 8.09 26.06 -14.44
CA ILE A 11 7.82 25.02 -13.44
C ILE A 11 8.95 24.00 -13.48
N ASN A 12 9.65 23.81 -12.36
CA ASN A 12 10.66 22.75 -12.24
C ASN A 12 9.98 21.37 -12.30
N THR A 13 10.26 20.60 -13.34
CA THR A 13 9.62 19.31 -13.62
C THR A 13 9.89 18.25 -12.56
N GLU A 14 11.08 18.26 -11.94
CA GLU A 14 11.43 17.33 -10.87
C GLU A 14 10.61 17.60 -9.60
N GLU A 15 10.44 18.87 -9.25
CA GLU A 15 9.68 19.28 -8.07
C GLU A 15 8.17 19.08 -8.24
N LEU A 16 7.65 19.42 -9.43
CA LEU A 16 6.25 19.15 -9.77
C LEU A 16 5.96 17.65 -9.68
N TRP A 17 6.84 16.83 -10.25
CA TRP A 17 6.65 15.39 -10.22
C TRP A 17 6.77 14.80 -8.82
N SER A 18 7.68 15.32 -7.99
CA SER A 18 7.78 14.97 -6.57
C SER A 18 6.47 15.26 -5.81
N ALA A 19 5.84 16.42 -6.06
CA ALA A 19 4.54 16.77 -5.46
C ALA A 19 3.43 15.81 -5.89
N VAL A 20 3.37 15.47 -7.18
CA VAL A 20 2.42 14.50 -7.74
C VAL A 20 2.63 13.12 -7.12
N LEU A 21 3.88 12.65 -7.06
CA LEU A 21 4.24 11.37 -6.44
C LEU A 21 3.85 11.31 -4.96
N GLY A 22 4.03 12.41 -4.20
CA GLY A 22 3.61 12.49 -2.80
C GLY A 22 2.09 12.32 -2.62
N ASP A 23 1.28 12.94 -3.49
CA ASP A 23 -0.18 12.80 -3.46
C ASP A 23 -0.62 11.39 -3.88
N LEU A 24 0.03 10.80 -4.88
CA LEU A 24 -0.25 9.43 -5.36
C LEU A 24 0.17 8.36 -4.35
N GLN A 25 1.28 8.57 -3.62
CA GLN A 25 1.74 7.66 -2.55
C GLN A 25 0.69 7.51 -1.44
N LEU A 26 -0.12 8.56 -1.21
CA LEU A 26 -1.19 8.57 -0.23
C LEU A 26 -2.48 7.90 -0.75
N GLN A 27 -2.64 7.77 -2.06
CA GLN A 27 -3.83 7.21 -2.72
C GLN A 27 -3.68 5.73 -3.10
N LEU A 28 -2.44 5.22 -3.19
CA LEU A 28 -2.15 3.91 -3.76
C LEU A 28 -1.54 2.92 -2.74
N PRO A 29 -1.72 1.59 -2.95
CA PRO A 29 -0.98 0.57 -2.19
C PRO A 29 0.54 0.72 -2.37
N GLU A 30 1.32 0.48 -1.32
CA GLU A 30 2.80 0.68 -1.34
C GLU A 30 3.51 -0.16 -2.38
N HIS A 31 3.14 -1.43 -2.56
CA HIS A 31 3.72 -2.24 -3.62
C HIS A 31 3.44 -1.63 -5.00
N SER A 32 2.20 -1.17 -5.25
CA SER A 32 1.85 -0.50 -6.51
C SER A 32 2.66 0.79 -6.71
N TYR A 33 2.80 1.61 -5.66
CA TYR A 33 3.61 2.82 -5.72
C TYR A 33 5.10 2.52 -5.94
N ASN A 34 5.70 1.65 -5.12
CA ASN A 34 7.12 1.30 -5.20
C ASN A 34 7.48 0.61 -6.52
N THR A 35 6.59 -0.22 -7.05
CA THR A 35 6.83 -0.99 -8.27
C THR A 35 6.59 -0.15 -9.53
N TRP A 36 5.55 0.70 -9.57
CA TRP A 36 5.12 1.35 -10.81
C TRP A 36 5.39 2.85 -10.88
N LEU A 37 5.34 3.57 -9.75
CA LEU A 37 5.48 5.03 -9.71
C LEU A 37 6.83 5.49 -9.19
N LYS A 38 7.44 4.76 -8.27
CA LYS A 38 8.71 5.17 -7.64
C LYS A 38 9.87 5.15 -8.64
N GLY A 39 10.44 6.33 -8.89
CA GLY A 39 11.50 6.56 -9.86
C GLY A 39 11.03 6.75 -11.31
N THR A 40 9.75 7.09 -11.50
CA THR A 40 9.30 7.82 -12.69
C THR A 40 9.70 9.29 -12.57
N SER A 41 9.78 10.01 -13.69
CA SER A 41 10.11 11.45 -13.71
C SER A 41 9.39 12.15 -14.86
N ILE A 42 9.14 13.46 -14.77
CA ILE A 42 8.69 14.24 -15.92
C ILE A 42 9.90 14.57 -16.80
N THR A 43 9.85 14.21 -18.08
CA THR A 43 10.90 14.53 -19.06
C THR A 43 10.67 15.87 -19.76
N SER A 44 9.43 16.18 -20.09
CA SER A 44 9.05 17.45 -20.71
C SER A 44 7.59 17.77 -20.41
N ILE A 45 7.24 19.06 -20.52
CA ILE A 45 5.88 19.54 -20.47
C ILE A 45 5.69 20.40 -21.71
N ASP A 46 4.89 19.91 -22.66
CA ASP A 46 4.64 20.57 -23.94
C ASP A 46 3.17 21.01 -23.99
N GLU A 47 2.94 22.33 -23.95
CA GLU A 47 1.61 22.98 -23.89
C GLU A 47 0.68 22.46 -22.77
N LYS A 48 -0.02 21.34 -23.01
CA LYS A 48 -0.94 20.66 -22.09
C LYS A 48 -0.64 19.17 -21.95
N ILE A 49 0.50 18.68 -22.42
CA ILE A 49 0.89 17.27 -22.32
C ILE A 49 2.11 17.16 -21.41
N VAL A 50 1.99 16.37 -20.35
CA VAL A 50 3.10 16.03 -19.45
C VAL A 50 3.67 14.68 -19.87
N HIS A 51 4.94 14.67 -20.27
CA HIS A 51 5.66 13.45 -20.63
C HIS A 51 6.32 12.84 -19.40
N ILE A 52 5.91 11.64 -19.01
CA ILE A 52 6.41 10.92 -17.84
C ILE A 52 7.29 9.75 -18.29
N LEU A 53 8.55 9.77 -17.88
CA LEU A 53 9.48 8.69 -18.06
C LEU A 53 9.13 7.50 -17.16
N VAL A 54 8.98 6.34 -17.77
CA VAL A 54 8.68 5.07 -17.10
C VAL A 54 9.77 4.04 -17.38
N LYS A 55 10.06 3.20 -16.37
CA LYS A 55 11.19 2.27 -16.36
C LYS A 55 11.02 1.05 -17.27
N SER A 56 9.79 0.74 -17.70
CA SER A 56 9.51 -0.41 -18.57
C SER A 56 8.18 -0.26 -19.31
N THR A 57 8.02 -1.02 -20.39
CA THR A 57 6.75 -1.18 -21.13
C THR A 57 5.61 -1.71 -20.26
N PHE A 58 5.92 -2.52 -19.24
CA PHE A 58 4.92 -3.04 -18.30
C PHE A 58 4.44 -1.97 -17.32
N ALA A 59 5.35 -1.10 -16.86
CA ALA A 59 4.97 0.05 -16.04
C ALA A 59 4.10 1.02 -16.84
N LEU A 60 4.38 1.19 -18.13
CA LEU A 60 3.56 1.98 -19.05
C LEU A 60 2.11 1.45 -19.10
N ASP A 61 1.91 0.18 -19.47
CA ASP A 61 0.56 -0.41 -19.62
C ASP A 61 -0.24 -0.38 -18.29
N TRP A 62 0.43 -0.60 -17.16
CA TRP A 62 -0.21 -0.53 -15.85
C TRP A 62 -0.62 0.91 -15.48
N LEU A 63 0.27 1.88 -15.67
CA LEU A 63 0.02 3.29 -15.36
C LEU A 63 -1.09 3.87 -16.23
N GLU A 64 -1.09 3.55 -17.54
CA GLU A 64 -2.14 3.96 -18.47
C GLU A 64 -3.52 3.44 -18.07
N ARG A 65 -3.62 2.17 -17.68
CA ARG A 65 -4.91 1.56 -17.34
C ARG A 65 -5.44 1.94 -15.97
N ARG A 66 -4.54 2.15 -15.00
CA ARG A 66 -4.93 2.21 -13.58
C ARG A 66 -4.67 3.55 -12.91
N CYS A 67 -3.65 4.29 -13.33
CA CYS A 67 -3.23 5.54 -12.67
C CYS A 67 -3.40 6.80 -13.53
N TYR A 68 -3.66 6.67 -14.83
CA TYR A 68 -3.83 7.79 -15.76
C TYR A 68 -4.75 8.89 -15.21
N GLN A 69 -5.98 8.54 -14.84
CA GLN A 69 -6.97 9.50 -14.32
C GLN A 69 -6.56 10.10 -12.97
N SER A 70 -5.87 9.33 -12.12
CA SER A 70 -5.40 9.81 -10.82
C SER A 70 -4.25 10.81 -11.00
N ILE A 71 -3.33 10.55 -11.92
CA ILE A 71 -2.23 11.45 -12.28
C ILE A 71 -2.77 12.75 -12.90
N GLU A 72 -3.71 12.68 -13.85
CA GLU A 72 -4.33 13.88 -14.44
C GLU A 72 -5.01 14.76 -13.37
N LYS A 73 -5.86 14.15 -12.51
CA LYS A 73 -6.55 14.88 -11.44
C LYS A 73 -5.56 15.51 -10.46
N THR A 74 -4.49 14.81 -10.11
CA THR A 74 -3.46 15.33 -9.20
C THR A 74 -2.65 16.45 -9.85
N LEU A 75 -2.30 16.35 -11.14
CA LEU A 75 -1.66 17.43 -11.89
C LEU A 75 -2.55 18.68 -11.96
N GLU A 76 -3.83 18.52 -12.29
CA GLU A 76 -4.80 19.62 -12.33
C GLU A 76 -4.96 20.29 -10.97
N LYS A 77 -5.04 19.49 -9.90
CA LYS A 77 -5.10 19.98 -8.52
C LYS A 77 -3.87 20.79 -8.10
N ILE A 78 -2.67 20.37 -8.49
CA ILE A 78 -1.42 21.01 -8.07
C ILE A 78 -1.12 22.27 -8.90
N THR A 79 -1.40 22.22 -10.20
CA THR A 79 -1.03 23.29 -11.14
C THR A 79 -2.17 24.26 -11.46
N GLY A 80 -3.41 23.90 -11.14
CA GLY A 80 -4.62 24.62 -11.56
C GLY A 80 -4.97 24.46 -13.04
N ASN A 81 -4.16 23.73 -13.82
CA ASN A 81 -4.31 23.54 -15.26
C ASN A 81 -4.56 22.07 -15.59
N LYS A 82 -5.48 21.81 -16.51
CA LYS A 82 -5.73 20.46 -16.99
C LYS A 82 -4.64 20.02 -17.97
N TYR A 83 -3.90 18.98 -17.59
CA TYR A 83 -2.87 18.33 -18.41
C TYR A 83 -3.33 16.94 -18.84
N ASN A 84 -3.00 16.57 -20.07
CA ASN A 84 -2.99 15.19 -20.53
C ASN A 84 -1.65 14.55 -20.19
N VAL A 85 -1.65 13.25 -19.96
CA VAL A 85 -0.45 12.51 -19.56
C VAL A 85 0.00 11.62 -20.70
N ASN A 86 1.29 11.65 -21.04
CA ASN A 86 1.88 10.71 -21.99
C ASN A 86 3.06 9.99 -21.33
N PHE A 87 3.06 8.66 -21.36
CA PHE A 87 4.15 7.87 -20.78
C PHE A 87 5.19 7.54 -21.85
N VAL A 88 6.47 7.78 -21.54
CA VAL A 88 7.60 7.56 -22.44
C VAL A 88 8.56 6.57 -21.80
N ILE A 89 9.01 5.57 -22.56
CA ILE A 89 9.96 4.57 -22.06
C ILE A 89 11.38 5.08 -22.26
N GLN A 90 12.24 4.86 -21.26
CA GLN A 90 13.67 5.16 -21.39
C GLN A 90 14.31 4.29 -22.49
N ALA A 91 14.59 4.89 -23.65
CA ALA A 91 15.29 4.21 -24.73
C ALA A 91 16.74 3.98 -24.33
N THR A 92 17.12 2.74 -24.05
CA THR A 92 18.53 2.34 -24.03
C THR A 92 19.04 2.40 -25.47
N SER A 93 19.90 3.37 -25.77
CA SER A 93 20.54 3.45 -27.09
C SER A 93 21.37 2.18 -27.32
N PRO A 94 21.24 1.50 -28.48
CA PRO A 94 22.05 0.34 -28.79
C PRO A 94 23.42 0.81 -29.28
N SER A 95 24.41 0.92 -28.38
CA SER A 95 25.80 1.08 -28.81
C SER A 95 26.32 -0.27 -29.32
N ASN A 96 26.37 -0.42 -30.63
CA ASN A 96 27.10 -1.45 -31.33
C ASN A 96 28.59 -1.40 -30.95
N SER A 97 29.06 -2.43 -30.25
CA SER A 97 30.44 -2.92 -30.37
C SER A 97 30.46 -4.40 -30.02
N ILE A 98 30.44 -5.22 -31.07
CA ILE A 98 30.70 -6.65 -31.04
C ILE A 98 32.16 -6.82 -30.63
N SER A 99 32.40 -7.37 -29.44
CA SER A 99 33.64 -8.07 -29.15
C SER A 99 33.31 -9.39 -28.48
N GLN A 100 33.68 -10.46 -29.19
CA GLN A 100 33.56 -11.83 -28.78
C GLN A 100 34.36 -12.07 -27.48
N ALA A 101 33.67 -12.40 -26.40
CA ALA A 101 34.24 -13.12 -25.28
C ALA A 101 33.21 -14.13 -24.77
N LYS A 102 33.70 -15.35 -24.52
CA LYS A 102 32.96 -16.59 -24.18
C LYS A 102 31.92 -16.41 -23.07
N PRO A 103 30.86 -17.25 -23.03
CA PRO A 103 29.78 -17.11 -22.07
C PRO A 103 30.26 -17.48 -20.66
N SER A 104 30.62 -16.48 -19.85
CA SER A 104 30.68 -16.65 -18.40
C SER A 104 29.27 -16.59 -17.84
N LEU A 105 28.83 -17.74 -17.30
CA LEU A 105 27.62 -17.90 -16.49
C LEU A 105 27.67 -17.01 -15.24
N HIS A 106 27.24 -15.75 -15.37
CA HIS A 106 26.71 -15.00 -14.24
C HIS A 106 25.43 -14.29 -14.69
N ASN A 107 24.31 -14.99 -14.51
CA ASN A 107 22.99 -14.38 -14.46
C ASN A 107 22.93 -13.46 -13.23
N ASN A 108 23.43 -12.22 -13.37
CA ASN A 108 23.04 -11.13 -12.50
C ASN A 108 21.58 -10.78 -12.82
N LYS A 109 20.63 -11.59 -12.32
CA LYS A 109 19.30 -11.08 -12.03
C LYS A 109 19.49 -10.08 -10.90
N ILE A 110 19.59 -8.81 -11.27
CA ILE A 110 19.65 -7.67 -10.36
C ILE A 110 18.45 -7.78 -9.42
N THR A 111 18.73 -8.19 -8.20
CA THR A 111 17.82 -8.16 -7.08
C THR A 111 17.67 -6.70 -6.67
N SER A 112 16.72 -6.01 -7.29
CA SER A 112 16.48 -4.59 -7.03
C SER A 112 15.81 -4.41 -5.68
N PHE A 113 16.58 -4.50 -4.59
CA PHE A 113 16.16 -4.03 -3.28
C PHE A 113 16.41 -2.52 -3.17
N ASN A 114 15.59 -1.81 -2.39
CA ASN A 114 15.76 -0.39 -2.19
C ASN A 114 16.94 -0.12 -1.23
N SER A 115 18.03 0.45 -1.73
CA SER A 115 19.24 0.76 -0.95
C SER A 115 19.01 1.79 0.18
N ALA A 116 17.93 2.58 0.09
CA ALA A 116 17.58 3.55 1.14
C ALA A 116 16.96 2.91 2.39
N TYR A 117 16.48 1.66 2.30
CA TYR A 117 15.84 0.95 3.40
C TYR A 117 16.87 0.07 4.11
N THR A 118 17.43 0.59 5.19
CA THR A 118 18.50 -0.05 5.97
C THR A 118 18.06 -0.16 7.43
N PHE A 119 18.80 -0.90 8.26
CA PHE A 119 18.48 -0.97 9.69
C PHE A 119 18.73 0.37 10.37
N GLU A 120 19.73 1.11 9.92
CA GLU A 120 20.11 2.43 10.40
C GLU A 120 19.01 3.47 10.15
N THR A 121 18.29 3.34 9.02
CA THR A 121 17.17 4.24 8.69
C THR A 121 15.84 3.80 9.31
N PHE A 122 15.80 2.69 10.05
CA PHE A 122 14.61 2.18 10.73
C PHE A 122 14.61 2.61 12.20
N ILE A 123 13.67 3.49 12.58
CA ILE A 123 13.60 4.01 13.95
C ILE A 123 12.99 2.96 14.89
N GLU A 124 13.81 2.49 15.84
CA GLU A 124 13.39 1.56 16.89
C GLU A 124 12.46 2.24 17.90
N GLY A 125 11.46 1.49 18.34
CA GLY A 125 10.61 1.81 19.48
C GLY A 125 10.00 0.55 20.08
N PRO A 126 9.31 0.67 21.23
CA PRO A 126 8.73 -0.49 21.92
C PRO A 126 7.77 -1.31 21.03
N SER A 127 7.11 -0.66 20.07
CA SER A 127 6.14 -1.28 19.16
C SER A 127 6.74 -2.09 18.01
N ASN A 128 8.05 -2.00 17.78
CA ASN A 128 8.72 -2.64 16.65
C ASN A 128 10.06 -3.32 17.00
N SER A 129 10.52 -3.21 18.25
CA SER A 129 11.81 -3.72 18.71
C SER A 129 11.97 -5.23 18.49
N LEU A 130 10.94 -6.04 18.76
CA LEU A 130 11.02 -7.50 18.53
C LEU A 130 11.23 -7.81 17.04
N ALA A 131 10.46 -7.18 16.16
CA ALA A 131 10.56 -7.37 14.71
C ALA A 131 11.91 -6.90 14.17
N LEU A 132 12.42 -5.76 14.65
CA LEU A 132 13.73 -5.23 14.28
C LEU A 132 14.86 -6.16 14.71
N ASN A 133 14.89 -6.57 15.98
CA ASN A 133 15.93 -7.45 16.51
C ASN A 133 15.91 -8.82 15.83
N ALA A 134 14.73 -9.37 15.54
CA ALA A 134 14.58 -10.59 14.76
C ALA A 134 15.12 -10.43 13.32
N ALA A 135 14.83 -9.30 12.67
CA ALA A 135 15.33 -9.00 11.33
C ALA A 135 16.86 -8.88 11.30
N ILE A 136 17.46 -8.20 12.28
CA ILE A 136 18.92 -8.11 12.45
C ILE A 136 19.52 -9.51 12.62
N ALA A 137 18.95 -10.33 13.52
CA ALA A 137 19.40 -11.68 13.78
C ALA A 137 19.34 -12.59 12.53
N VAL A 138 18.31 -12.46 11.69
CA VAL A 138 18.25 -13.19 10.41
C VAL A 138 19.39 -12.79 9.49
N SER A 139 19.70 -11.49 9.40
CA SER A 139 20.71 -10.95 8.49
C SER A 139 22.16 -11.25 8.89
N SER A 140 22.39 -11.63 10.16
CA SER A 140 23.72 -11.95 10.69
C SER A 140 24.28 -13.25 10.10
N ARG A 141 25.58 -13.51 10.30
CA ARG A 141 26.24 -14.76 9.85
C ARG A 141 26.04 -15.94 10.82
N GLU A 142 25.47 -15.69 11.99
CA GLU A 142 25.30 -16.71 13.02
C GLU A 142 24.15 -17.67 12.67
N GLN A 143 24.13 -18.83 13.34
CA GLN A 143 22.99 -19.74 13.24
C GLN A 143 21.75 -19.03 13.78
N ASN A 144 20.77 -18.86 12.91
CA ASN A 144 19.52 -18.22 13.27
C ASN A 144 18.48 -19.28 13.66
N PRO A 145 18.03 -19.34 14.94
CA PRO A 145 16.97 -20.26 15.35
C PRO A 145 15.60 -19.88 14.75
N TYR A 146 15.44 -18.67 14.24
CA TYR A 146 14.17 -18.09 13.78
C TYR A 146 13.96 -18.31 12.28
N ASN A 147 13.78 -19.56 11.85
CA ASN A 147 13.53 -19.90 10.44
C ASN A 147 12.23 -20.74 10.24
N PRO A 148 11.17 -20.18 9.64
CA PRO A 148 11.10 -18.84 9.05
C PRO A 148 11.01 -17.70 10.08
N LEU A 149 11.27 -16.47 9.66
CA LEU A 149 10.80 -15.26 10.36
C LEU A 149 9.52 -14.78 9.66
N PHE A 150 8.44 -14.62 10.41
CA PHE A 150 7.16 -14.10 9.92
C PHE A 150 6.86 -12.74 10.54
N LEU A 151 6.92 -11.69 9.73
CA LEU A 151 6.62 -10.32 10.10
C LEU A 151 5.18 -9.98 9.75
N TYR A 152 4.39 -9.45 10.68
CA TYR A 152 3.04 -8.99 10.33
C TYR A 152 2.65 -7.68 11.00
N SER A 153 1.79 -6.91 10.34
CA SER A 153 1.34 -5.60 10.82
C SER A 153 0.21 -5.06 9.98
N ASP A 154 -0.52 -4.06 10.49
CA ASP A 154 -1.34 -3.18 9.66
C ASP A 154 -0.48 -2.53 8.53
N VAL A 155 -1.14 -2.03 7.50
CA VAL A 155 -0.52 -1.40 6.33
C VAL A 155 0.33 -0.18 6.73
N GLY A 156 1.56 -0.09 6.20
CA GLY A 156 2.42 1.10 6.35
C GLY A 156 3.14 1.24 7.70
N LEU A 157 3.44 0.12 8.37
CA LEU A 157 4.18 0.12 9.64
C LEU A 157 5.65 -0.35 9.51
N GLY A 158 6.15 -0.59 8.29
CA GLY A 158 7.58 -0.83 8.06
C GLY A 158 7.99 -2.28 7.73
N LYS A 159 7.05 -3.18 7.42
CA LYS A 159 7.35 -4.55 6.96
C LYS A 159 8.29 -4.58 5.75
N THR A 160 7.94 -3.84 4.70
CA THR A 160 8.73 -3.72 3.48
C THR A 160 10.10 -3.08 3.77
N HIS A 161 10.17 -2.09 4.67
CA HIS A 161 11.44 -1.52 5.11
C HIS A 161 12.34 -2.58 5.74
N LEU A 162 11.83 -3.34 6.73
CA LEU A 162 12.61 -4.40 7.38
C LEU A 162 13.06 -5.49 6.40
N LEU A 163 12.21 -5.93 5.47
CA LEU A 163 12.61 -6.88 4.44
C LEU A 163 13.76 -6.35 3.59
N HIS A 164 13.67 -5.10 3.12
CA HIS A 164 14.76 -4.50 2.35
C HIS A 164 16.02 -4.28 3.18
N ALA A 165 15.91 -3.97 4.47
CA ALA A 165 17.06 -3.86 5.38
C ALA A 165 17.78 -5.21 5.55
N ILE A 166 17.03 -6.30 5.74
CA ILE A 166 17.57 -7.67 5.73
C ILE A 166 18.27 -7.96 4.40
N ALA A 167 17.64 -7.57 3.29
CA ALA A 167 18.19 -7.79 1.96
C ALA A 167 19.54 -7.08 1.76
N ASN A 168 19.59 -5.79 2.13
CA ASN A 168 20.78 -4.95 2.02
C ASN A 168 21.92 -5.48 2.90
N SER A 169 21.64 -5.75 4.18
CA SER A 169 22.62 -6.32 5.14
C SER A 169 23.14 -7.70 4.69
N SER A 170 22.23 -8.59 4.28
CA SER A 170 22.62 -9.94 3.83
C SER A 170 23.45 -9.90 2.55
N ASN A 171 23.11 -9.04 1.60
CA ASN A 171 23.86 -8.87 0.36
C ASN A 171 25.26 -8.29 0.61
N GLN A 172 25.39 -7.32 1.54
CA GLN A 172 26.69 -6.81 2.00
C GLN A 172 27.54 -7.90 2.66
N ASN A 173 26.91 -8.85 3.35
CA ASN A 173 27.58 -10.01 3.94
C ASN A 173 28.02 -11.07 2.92
N GLY A 174 27.69 -10.89 1.62
CA GLY A 174 28.02 -11.80 0.53
C GLY A 174 26.99 -12.90 0.27
N ASN A 175 25.82 -12.86 0.94
CA ASN A 175 24.76 -13.84 0.75
C ASN A 175 24.01 -13.58 -0.57
N LYS A 176 23.62 -14.65 -1.27
CA LYS A 176 22.70 -14.59 -2.40
C LYS A 176 21.27 -14.40 -1.88
N VAL A 177 20.73 -13.20 -2.06
CA VAL A 177 19.40 -12.83 -1.59
C VAL A 177 18.39 -12.85 -2.73
N VAL A 178 17.19 -13.37 -2.51
CA VAL A 178 16.04 -13.23 -3.43
C VAL A 178 14.92 -12.50 -2.70
N TYR A 179 14.44 -11.40 -3.27
CA TYR A 179 13.22 -10.72 -2.86
C TYR A 179 12.15 -10.88 -3.92
N THR A 180 10.96 -11.21 -3.48
CA THR A 180 9.76 -11.23 -4.31
C THR A 180 8.55 -10.80 -3.51
N THR A 181 7.46 -10.49 -4.19
CA THR A 181 6.16 -10.22 -3.57
C THR A 181 5.22 -11.38 -3.84
N GLY A 182 4.21 -11.60 -3.00
CA GLY A 182 3.20 -12.63 -3.23
C GLY A 182 2.54 -12.50 -4.61
N GLU A 183 2.30 -11.26 -5.05
CA GLU A 183 1.80 -10.95 -6.39
C GLU A 183 2.79 -11.34 -7.49
N LYS A 184 4.04 -10.88 -7.41
CA LYS A 184 5.08 -11.21 -8.40
C LYS A 184 5.32 -12.71 -8.48
N PHE A 185 5.42 -13.39 -7.33
CA PHE A 185 5.54 -14.84 -7.25
C PHE A 185 4.39 -15.54 -7.96
N THR A 186 3.14 -15.10 -7.72
CA THR A 186 1.97 -15.64 -8.41
C THR A 186 2.11 -15.51 -9.92
N ASN A 187 2.43 -14.30 -10.40
CA ASN A 187 2.48 -14.02 -11.83
C ASN A 187 3.59 -14.82 -12.52
N GLU A 188 4.77 -14.89 -11.93
CA GLU A 188 5.88 -15.71 -12.43
C GLU A 188 5.54 -17.20 -12.44
N PHE A 189 4.83 -17.68 -11.41
CA PHE A 189 4.39 -19.07 -11.34
C PHE A 189 3.36 -19.41 -12.43
N ILE A 190 2.32 -18.58 -12.61
CA ILE A 190 1.30 -18.75 -13.66
C ILE A 190 1.96 -18.76 -15.04
N PHE A 191 2.87 -17.82 -15.29
CA PHE A 191 3.62 -17.76 -16.54
C PHE A 191 4.44 -19.03 -16.77
N SER A 192 5.12 -19.54 -15.74
CA SER A 192 5.92 -20.76 -15.84
C SER A 192 5.10 -22.00 -16.19
N ILE A 193 3.84 -22.07 -15.73
CA ILE A 193 2.92 -23.15 -16.11
C ILE A 193 2.55 -23.01 -17.59
N ARG A 194 2.15 -21.81 -18.01
CA ARG A 194 1.75 -21.53 -19.40
C ARG A 194 2.86 -21.88 -20.40
N ASP A 195 4.09 -21.51 -20.07
CA ASP A 195 5.26 -21.69 -20.94
C ASP A 195 5.99 -23.03 -20.69
N LYS A 196 5.41 -23.93 -19.88
CA LYS A 196 6.01 -25.22 -19.50
C LYS A 196 7.45 -25.10 -18.98
N SER A 197 7.73 -24.02 -18.25
CA SER A 197 9.04 -23.64 -17.73
C SER A 197 9.11 -23.64 -16.19
N THR A 198 8.24 -24.43 -15.55
CA THR A 198 8.16 -24.57 -14.08
C THR A 198 9.48 -24.99 -13.43
N GLU A 199 10.28 -25.83 -14.09
CA GLU A 199 11.62 -26.20 -13.61
C GLU A 199 12.56 -25.00 -13.57
N ARG A 200 12.54 -24.16 -14.60
CA ARG A 200 13.35 -22.93 -14.66
C ARG A 200 12.90 -21.92 -13.59
N PHE A 201 11.60 -21.84 -13.33
CA PHE A 201 11.05 -21.04 -12.23
C PHE A 201 11.59 -21.54 -10.88
N LYS A 202 11.48 -22.84 -10.58
CA LYS A 202 12.05 -23.42 -9.35
C LYS A 202 13.56 -23.19 -9.24
N ALA A 203 14.29 -23.43 -10.33
CA ALA A 203 15.73 -23.22 -10.38
C ALA A 203 16.17 -21.77 -10.08
N SER A 204 15.28 -20.80 -10.28
CA SER A 204 15.57 -19.40 -9.93
C SER A 204 15.66 -19.14 -8.42
N TYR A 205 15.13 -20.04 -7.59
CA TYR A 205 15.21 -19.98 -6.13
C TYR A 205 16.33 -20.86 -5.57
N ILE A 206 16.84 -21.84 -6.34
CA ILE A 206 17.88 -22.77 -5.88
C ILE A 206 19.20 -22.04 -5.61
N GLY A 207 19.87 -22.47 -4.54
CA GLY A 207 21.15 -21.91 -4.07
C GLY A 207 21.03 -20.50 -3.50
N THR A 208 19.82 -20.10 -3.10
CA THR A 208 19.56 -18.83 -2.40
C THR A 208 19.88 -19.00 -0.91
N ASP A 209 20.62 -18.06 -0.35
CA ASP A 209 20.96 -18.06 1.08
C ASP A 209 19.84 -17.40 1.90
N VAL A 210 19.19 -16.37 1.34
CA VAL A 210 18.10 -15.63 1.98
C VAL A 210 16.93 -15.40 1.01
N LEU A 211 15.75 -15.91 1.35
CA LEU A 211 14.50 -15.66 0.62
C LEU A 211 13.60 -14.72 1.41
N LEU A 212 13.23 -13.61 0.77
CA LEU A 212 12.38 -12.56 1.30
C LEU A 212 11.09 -12.49 0.48
N ILE A 213 9.95 -12.65 1.14
CA ILE A 213 8.64 -12.63 0.49
C ILE A 213 7.79 -11.54 1.13
N ASP A 214 7.49 -10.49 0.38
CA ASP A 214 6.61 -9.40 0.82
C ASP A 214 5.15 -9.69 0.48
N ASP A 215 4.25 -9.28 1.35
CA ASP A 215 2.80 -9.37 1.20
C ASP A 215 2.29 -10.76 0.77
N ILE A 216 2.56 -11.79 1.58
CA ILE A 216 2.16 -13.18 1.30
C ILE A 216 0.65 -13.35 1.12
N GLN A 217 -0.17 -12.46 1.70
CA GLN A 217 -1.63 -12.49 1.57
C GLN A 217 -2.11 -12.44 0.11
N PHE A 218 -1.30 -11.96 -0.84
CA PHE A 218 -1.67 -11.94 -2.26
C PHE A 218 -1.75 -13.33 -2.92
N ILE A 219 -1.26 -14.39 -2.26
CA ILE A 219 -1.44 -15.78 -2.73
C ILE A 219 -2.69 -16.46 -2.16
N SER A 220 -3.42 -15.80 -1.25
CA SER A 220 -4.66 -16.32 -0.68
C SER A 220 -5.71 -16.63 -1.76
N GLY A 221 -6.38 -17.77 -1.65
CA GLY A 221 -7.36 -18.27 -2.62
C GLY A 221 -6.77 -18.80 -3.93
N LYS A 222 -5.45 -18.76 -4.14
CA LYS A 222 -4.78 -19.28 -5.34
C LYS A 222 -4.13 -20.63 -5.06
N GLU A 223 -4.94 -21.70 -4.99
CA GLU A 223 -4.51 -23.02 -4.52
C GLU A 223 -3.26 -23.57 -5.23
N GLN A 224 -3.19 -23.48 -6.57
CA GLN A 224 -2.04 -23.96 -7.33
C GLN A 224 -0.77 -23.16 -7.01
N THR A 225 -0.89 -21.85 -6.78
CA THR A 225 0.24 -20.99 -6.39
C THR A 225 0.71 -21.32 -4.98
N GLN A 226 -0.23 -21.58 -4.06
CA GLN A 226 0.08 -22.03 -2.71
C GLN A 226 0.78 -23.41 -2.72
N GLU A 227 0.37 -24.34 -3.57
CA GLU A 227 1.05 -25.63 -3.74
C GLU A 227 2.50 -25.44 -4.24
N GLY A 228 2.69 -24.64 -5.30
CA GLY A 228 4.01 -24.34 -5.83
C GLY A 228 4.91 -23.69 -4.79
N PHE A 229 4.37 -22.74 -4.03
CA PHE A 229 5.07 -22.08 -2.93
C PHE A 229 5.43 -23.06 -1.80
N PHE A 230 4.51 -23.95 -1.41
CA PHE A 230 4.74 -24.94 -0.36
C PHE A 230 5.94 -25.84 -0.66
N HIS A 231 6.08 -26.31 -1.90
CA HIS A 231 7.23 -27.12 -2.30
C HIS A 231 8.54 -26.32 -2.25
N ILE A 232 8.56 -25.12 -2.85
CA ILE A 232 9.74 -24.25 -2.84
C ILE A 232 10.17 -23.91 -1.41
N PHE A 233 9.21 -23.55 -0.55
CA PHE A 233 9.46 -23.24 0.86
C PHE A 233 10.17 -24.40 1.58
N ASN A 234 9.71 -25.65 1.36
CA ASN A 234 10.29 -26.81 2.03
C ASN A 234 11.69 -27.13 1.52
N ASP A 235 11.87 -27.12 0.20
CA ASP A 235 13.16 -27.42 -0.42
C ASP A 235 14.21 -26.42 0.06
N LEU A 236 13.88 -25.13 0.10
CA LEU A 236 14.78 -24.08 0.59
C LEU A 236 15.06 -24.20 2.08
N ARG A 237 14.02 -24.44 2.89
CA ARG A 237 14.19 -24.57 4.34
C ARG A 237 15.04 -25.78 4.72
N GLN A 238 14.89 -26.91 4.05
CA GLN A 238 15.71 -28.10 4.26
C GLN A 238 17.18 -27.86 3.88
N ASN A 239 17.43 -27.01 2.90
CA ASN A 239 18.77 -26.62 2.46
C ASN A 239 19.40 -25.49 3.29
N GLY A 240 18.76 -25.07 4.39
CA GLY A 240 19.29 -24.04 5.28
C GLY A 240 19.09 -22.60 4.79
N THR A 241 18.35 -22.37 3.70
CA THR A 241 17.97 -21.01 3.27
C THR A 241 17.20 -20.31 4.38
N LYS A 242 17.60 -19.08 4.71
CA LYS A 242 16.88 -18.23 5.66
C LYS A 242 15.65 -17.65 4.99
N ILE A 243 14.45 -17.91 5.53
CA ILE A 243 13.19 -17.46 4.94
C ILE A 243 12.56 -16.38 5.81
N VAL A 244 12.24 -15.23 5.21
CA VAL A 244 11.49 -14.15 5.84
C VAL A 244 10.24 -13.87 5.03
N ILE A 245 9.11 -13.81 5.70
CA ILE A 245 7.79 -13.60 5.10
C ILE A 245 7.16 -12.40 5.79
N SER A 246 6.55 -11.51 5.01
CA SER A 246 5.70 -10.46 5.56
C SER A 246 4.23 -10.68 5.24
N SER A 247 3.35 -10.16 6.10
CA SER A 247 1.92 -10.14 5.86
C SER A 247 1.20 -8.96 6.53
N ASP A 248 0.02 -8.62 6.04
CA ASP A 248 -0.91 -7.74 6.76
C ASP A 248 -1.58 -8.42 7.97
N GLN A 249 -1.55 -9.75 8.05
CA GLN A 249 -2.22 -10.54 9.09
C GLN A 249 -1.32 -11.63 9.66
N ALA A 250 -1.59 -12.06 10.89
CA ALA A 250 -0.92 -13.20 11.48
C ALA A 250 -1.24 -14.51 10.70
N PRO A 251 -0.38 -15.54 10.75
CA PRO A 251 -0.56 -16.77 9.97
C PRO A 251 -1.92 -17.47 10.18
N ASN A 252 -2.42 -17.46 11.42
CA ASN A 252 -3.70 -18.06 11.80
C ASN A 252 -4.93 -17.25 11.37
N LYS A 253 -4.75 -16.00 10.92
CA LYS A 253 -5.82 -15.11 10.44
C LYS A 253 -5.87 -15.02 8.91
N LEU A 254 -4.89 -15.59 8.21
CA LEU A 254 -4.88 -15.62 6.74
C LEU A 254 -6.07 -16.40 6.19
N ASN A 255 -7.05 -15.69 5.63
CA ASN A 255 -8.21 -16.29 4.99
C ASN A 255 -7.81 -17.00 3.69
N ASN A 256 -8.46 -18.13 3.39
CA ASN A 256 -8.26 -18.90 2.16
C ASN A 256 -6.80 -19.33 1.95
N PHE A 257 -6.13 -19.70 3.04
CA PHE A 257 -4.77 -20.24 3.05
C PHE A 257 -4.79 -21.71 3.46
N GLN A 258 -3.97 -22.54 2.80
CA GLN A 258 -3.84 -23.94 3.17
C GLN A 258 -3.26 -24.08 4.58
N GLN A 259 -3.94 -24.84 5.46
CA GLN A 259 -3.51 -25.01 6.86
C GLN A 259 -2.05 -25.45 7.00
N ARG A 260 -1.58 -26.36 6.13
CA ARG A 260 -0.20 -26.84 6.16
C ARG A 260 0.84 -25.75 5.89
N LEU A 261 0.51 -24.70 5.15
CA LEU A 261 1.41 -23.55 5.00
C LEU A 261 1.37 -22.66 6.24
N SER A 262 0.18 -22.38 6.79
CA SER A 262 0.05 -21.62 8.04
C SER A 262 0.86 -22.27 9.17
N SER A 263 0.77 -23.59 9.34
CA SER A 263 1.59 -24.32 10.32
C SER A 263 3.10 -24.21 10.06
N ARG A 264 3.53 -24.05 8.80
CA ARG A 264 4.95 -23.85 8.46
C ARG A 264 5.43 -22.45 8.79
N PHE A 265 4.56 -21.45 8.68
CA PHE A 265 4.83 -20.09 9.12
C PHE A 265 4.93 -20.01 10.64
N GLU A 266 4.07 -20.74 11.35
CA GLU A 266 4.01 -20.79 12.81
C GLU A 266 5.17 -21.54 13.47
N TRP A 267 5.86 -22.42 12.73
CA TRP A 267 7.05 -23.11 13.24
C TRP A 267 8.25 -22.15 13.42
N GLY A 268 8.18 -20.96 12.83
CA GLY A 268 9.20 -19.94 12.92
C GLY A 268 9.08 -19.01 14.14
N LEU A 269 9.74 -17.86 14.06
CA LEU A 269 9.42 -16.72 14.92
C LEU A 269 8.35 -15.88 14.25
N ILE A 270 7.28 -15.59 14.98
CA ILE A 270 6.26 -14.61 14.57
C ILE A 270 6.55 -13.32 15.33
N ALA A 271 6.75 -12.22 14.60
CA ALA A 271 6.96 -10.90 15.17
C ALA A 271 5.97 -9.90 14.55
N ASP A 272 5.25 -9.20 15.42
CA ASP A 272 4.32 -8.15 15.04
C ASP A 272 5.01 -6.78 15.03
N ILE A 273 4.52 -5.90 14.15
CA ILE A 273 4.86 -4.48 14.17
C ILE A 273 3.60 -3.70 14.50
N GLN A 274 3.63 -3.01 15.62
CA GLN A 274 2.50 -2.22 16.12
C GLN A 274 2.69 -0.74 15.79
N ARG A 275 1.61 0.03 15.96
CA ARG A 275 1.64 1.47 15.71
C ARG A 275 2.64 2.15 16.65
N PRO A 276 3.52 3.02 16.12
CA PRO A 276 4.51 3.71 16.94
C PRO A 276 3.86 4.65 17.94
N SER A 277 4.48 4.83 19.11
CA SER A 277 4.08 5.82 20.11
C SER A 277 4.28 7.25 19.58
N LEU A 278 3.79 8.26 20.31
CA LEU A 278 4.00 9.65 19.90
C LEU A 278 5.49 9.97 19.82
N GLU A 279 6.27 9.51 20.78
CA GLU A 279 7.73 9.70 20.85
C GLU A 279 8.40 9.06 19.63
N THR A 280 8.07 7.80 19.30
CA THR A 280 8.63 7.13 18.11
C THR A 280 8.20 7.83 16.82
N ARG A 281 6.97 8.35 16.72
CA ARG A 281 6.53 9.12 15.53
C ARG A 281 7.31 10.42 15.38
N ILE A 282 7.57 11.14 16.47
CA ILE A 282 8.40 12.35 16.47
C ILE A 282 9.81 12.01 15.97
N ALA A 283 10.43 10.96 16.50
CA ALA A 283 11.76 10.52 16.06
C ALA A 283 11.79 10.12 14.57
N ILE A 284 10.74 9.45 14.07
CA ILE A 284 10.59 9.14 12.63
C ILE A 284 10.51 10.43 11.80
N ILE A 285 9.76 11.44 12.25
CA ILE A 285 9.62 12.72 11.54
C ILE A 285 10.96 13.46 11.52
N GLU A 286 11.64 13.58 12.66
CA GLU A 286 12.93 14.24 12.77
C GLU A 286 13.98 13.59 11.88
N HIS A 287 14.08 12.27 11.91
CA HIS A 287 14.98 11.53 11.04
C HIS A 287 14.70 11.77 9.55
N LYS A 288 13.41 11.81 9.16
CA LYS A 288 13.02 12.09 7.77
C LYS A 288 13.29 13.54 7.37
N LEU A 289 13.01 14.51 8.23
CA LEU A 289 13.32 15.92 8.00
C LEU A 289 14.83 16.12 7.78
N ALA A 290 15.66 15.48 8.60
CA ALA A 290 17.11 15.49 8.42
C ALA A 290 17.52 14.95 7.04
N SER A 291 16.92 13.84 6.58
CA SER A 291 17.20 13.28 5.24
C SER A 291 16.76 14.18 4.09
N LEU A 292 15.80 15.08 4.33
CA LEU A 292 15.30 16.06 3.37
C LEU A 292 16.02 17.41 3.47
N ASN A 293 17.00 17.57 4.38
CA ASN A 293 17.63 18.84 4.73
C ASN A 293 16.60 19.93 5.12
N LEU A 294 15.49 19.53 5.75
CA LEU A 294 14.46 20.43 6.24
C LEU A 294 14.54 20.56 7.76
N SER A 295 14.33 21.77 8.26
CA SER A 295 14.22 22.04 9.69
C SER A 295 12.85 22.60 10.00
N LEU A 296 12.17 22.02 10.99
CA LEU A 296 10.89 22.49 11.51
C LEU A 296 11.00 22.71 13.01
N GLU A 297 10.21 23.64 13.54
CA GLU A 297 10.11 23.79 15.00
C GLU A 297 9.48 22.54 15.64
N TYR A 298 9.93 22.20 16.85
CA TYR A 298 9.44 21.06 17.60
C TYR A 298 7.92 21.06 17.76
N SER A 299 7.32 22.23 18.02
CA SER A 299 5.86 22.42 18.11
C SER A 299 5.13 21.93 16.85
N THR A 300 5.73 22.15 15.68
CA THR A 300 5.19 21.72 14.39
C THR A 300 5.38 20.21 14.19
N ILE A 301 6.54 19.68 14.53
CA ILE A 301 6.84 18.24 14.48
C ILE A 301 5.85 17.47 15.37
N GLU A 302 5.66 17.93 16.60
CA GLU A 302 4.71 17.35 17.54
C GLU A 302 3.27 17.42 17.00
N ASN A 303 2.90 18.53 16.36
CA ASN A 303 1.59 18.69 15.73
C ASN A 303 1.39 17.69 14.57
N ILE A 304 2.39 17.52 13.71
CA ILE A 304 2.38 16.50 12.63
C ILE A 304 2.24 15.10 13.25
N ALA A 305 3.03 14.78 14.27
CA ALA A 305 3.03 13.48 14.93
C ALA A 305 1.68 13.14 15.62
N LYS A 306 0.97 14.16 16.13
CA LYS A 306 -0.37 13.99 16.71
C LYS A 306 -1.44 13.70 15.65
N HIS A 307 -1.32 14.29 14.45
CA HIS A 307 -2.30 14.14 13.37
C HIS A 307 -2.06 12.91 12.48
N ALA A 308 -0.80 12.55 12.22
CA ALA A 308 -0.41 11.42 11.37
C ALA A 308 -0.39 10.08 12.14
N ASN A 309 -1.53 9.70 12.74
CA ASN A 309 -1.58 8.63 13.74
C ASN A 309 -1.96 7.23 13.21
N LYS A 310 -2.31 7.08 11.92
CA LYS A 310 -2.77 5.78 11.40
C LYS A 310 -1.62 4.86 10.96
N ASN A 311 -0.66 5.39 10.18
CA ASN A 311 0.52 4.64 9.71
C ASN A 311 1.67 5.59 9.33
N ILE A 312 2.87 5.03 9.17
CA ILE A 312 4.10 5.78 8.89
C ILE A 312 4.06 6.38 7.46
N ARG A 313 3.32 5.78 6.53
CA ARG A 313 3.16 6.34 5.16
C ARG A 313 2.45 7.69 5.15
N GLN A 314 1.52 7.94 6.10
CA GLN A 314 0.91 9.26 6.26
C GLN A 314 1.96 10.31 6.59
N ILE A 315 2.86 9.99 7.52
CA ILE A 315 3.98 10.86 7.89
C ILE A 315 4.84 11.13 6.65
N GLU A 316 5.23 10.09 5.91
CA GLU A 316 6.02 10.22 4.69
C GLU A 316 5.38 11.11 3.64
N GLY A 317 4.11 10.85 3.31
CA GLY A 317 3.41 11.65 2.31
C GLY A 317 3.23 13.10 2.73
N MET A 318 2.98 13.36 4.01
CA MET A 318 2.90 14.73 4.54
C MET A 318 4.24 15.46 4.45
N LEU A 319 5.35 14.82 4.82
CA LEU A 319 6.68 15.41 4.73
C LEU A 319 7.13 15.62 3.29
N ASN A 320 6.83 14.68 2.39
CA ASN A 320 7.10 14.83 0.96
C ASN A 320 6.32 16.02 0.37
N LYS A 321 5.05 16.18 0.74
CA LYS A 321 4.23 17.32 0.31
C LYS A 321 4.75 18.64 0.87
N LEU A 322 5.16 18.67 2.13
CA LEU A 322 5.77 19.86 2.75
C LEU A 322 7.09 20.23 2.06
N SER A 323 7.93 19.25 1.77
CA SER A 323 9.17 19.43 1.02
C SER A 323 8.90 20.01 -0.37
N ALA A 324 8.01 19.38 -1.13
CA ALA A 324 7.66 19.84 -2.46
C ALA A 324 7.07 21.26 -2.46
N HIS A 325 6.23 21.61 -1.48
CA HIS A 325 5.67 22.96 -1.37
C HIS A 325 6.72 24.02 -0.98
N ALA A 326 7.66 23.68 -0.11
CA ALA A 326 8.77 24.56 0.27
C ALA A 326 9.64 24.89 -0.95
N THR A 327 9.98 23.88 -1.75
CA THR A 327 10.80 24.05 -2.95
C THR A 327 10.05 24.79 -4.06
N LEU A 328 8.84 24.33 -4.42
CA LEU A 328 8.07 24.89 -5.55
C LEU A 328 7.68 26.36 -5.35
N MET A 329 7.36 26.75 -4.11
CA MET A 329 6.88 28.11 -3.83
C MET A 329 8.02 29.05 -3.41
N ASN A 330 9.26 28.57 -3.24
CA ASN A 330 10.36 29.33 -2.61
C ASN A 330 9.96 30.02 -1.29
N LEU A 331 8.99 29.44 -0.57
CA LEU A 331 8.43 30.02 0.64
C LEU A 331 9.10 29.43 1.88
N SER A 332 9.39 30.29 2.85
CA SER A 332 9.77 29.86 4.19
C SER A 332 8.60 29.10 4.82
N LEU A 333 8.87 27.90 5.34
CA LEU A 333 7.89 27.06 6.03
C LEU A 333 7.50 27.73 7.37
N THR A 334 6.48 28.60 7.35
CA THR A 334 5.93 29.21 8.55
C THR A 334 4.91 28.28 9.23
N PRO A 335 4.72 28.38 10.57
CA PRO A 335 3.73 27.58 11.29
C PRO A 335 2.31 27.68 10.70
N ASP A 336 1.92 28.86 10.20
CA ASP A 336 0.60 29.09 9.60
C ASP A 336 0.43 28.34 8.26
N ASN A 337 1.44 28.40 7.38
CA ASN A 337 1.42 27.71 6.09
C ASN A 337 1.40 26.19 6.27
N ILE A 338 2.16 25.69 7.27
CA ILE A 338 2.17 24.27 7.61
C ILE A 338 0.81 23.86 8.16
N THR A 339 0.22 24.65 9.07
CA THR A 339 -1.11 24.35 9.64
C THR A 339 -2.18 24.29 8.55
N ASN A 340 -2.16 25.21 7.58
CA ASN A 340 -3.07 25.19 6.43
C ASN A 340 -2.85 23.96 5.54
N LEU A 341 -1.59 23.58 5.27
CA LEU A 341 -1.27 22.34 4.54
C LEU A 341 -1.76 21.09 5.28
N LEU A 342 -1.58 21.03 6.60
CA LEU A 342 -2.07 19.94 7.45
C LEU A 342 -3.61 19.88 7.50
N GLN A 343 -4.27 21.03 7.54
CA GLN A 343 -5.74 21.11 7.47
C GLN A 343 -6.27 20.67 6.10
N SER A 344 -5.63 21.08 5.00
CA SER A 344 -5.98 20.62 3.65
C SER A 344 -5.82 19.11 3.49
N TYR A 345 -4.78 18.52 4.10
CA TYR A 345 -4.57 17.08 4.16
C TYR A 345 -5.71 16.37 4.91
N ASN A 346 -6.10 16.89 6.08
CA ASN A 346 -7.23 16.36 6.84
C ASN A 346 -8.57 16.51 6.10
N GLN A 347 -8.74 17.54 5.27
CA GLN A 347 -9.93 17.73 4.44
C GLN A 347 -9.95 16.79 3.21
N GLN A 348 -8.80 16.52 2.58
CA GLN A 348 -8.72 15.60 1.44
C GLN A 348 -8.74 14.11 1.85
N HIS A 349 -8.22 13.77 3.03
CA HIS A 349 -8.33 12.42 3.60
C HIS A 349 -9.55 12.24 4.51
N ARG A 350 -10.35 13.29 4.69
CA ARG A 350 -11.81 13.14 4.81
C ARG A 350 -12.36 12.92 3.40
N SER A 351 -12.10 11.76 2.79
CA SER A 351 -13.20 11.08 2.09
C SER A 351 -14.35 11.16 3.09
N GLN A 352 -15.44 11.87 2.76
CA GLN A 352 -16.54 12.20 3.69
C GLN A 352 -16.60 11.13 4.76
N ALA A 353 -16.10 11.41 5.98
CA ALA A 353 -15.83 10.35 6.94
C ALA A 353 -17.09 9.51 7.02
N LEU A 354 -17.03 8.24 6.61
CA LEU A 354 -18.22 7.46 6.33
C LEU A 354 -19.15 7.59 7.54
N THR A 355 -20.28 8.29 7.39
CA THR A 355 -21.19 8.55 8.51
C THR A 355 -22.36 7.60 8.42
N LYS A 356 -23.08 7.46 9.53
CA LYS A 356 -24.32 6.68 9.56
C LYS A 356 -25.32 7.22 8.53
N ASP A 357 -25.37 8.54 8.37
CA ASP A 357 -26.22 9.24 7.40
C ASP A 357 -25.79 8.99 5.95
N ILE A 358 -24.49 9.01 5.64
CA ILE A 358 -23.99 8.73 4.28
C ILE A 358 -24.36 7.30 3.85
N ILE A 359 -24.21 6.32 4.75
CA ILE A 359 -24.62 4.93 4.49
C ILE A 359 -26.13 4.86 4.27
N LEU A 360 -26.92 5.49 5.14
CA LEU A 360 -28.38 5.51 5.04
C LEU A 360 -28.85 6.11 3.71
N THR A 361 -28.32 7.26 3.33
CA THR A 361 -28.67 7.96 2.09
C THR A 361 -28.25 7.18 0.85
N ASN A 362 -27.08 6.53 0.84
CA ASN A 362 -26.64 5.72 -0.29
C ASN A 362 -27.50 4.46 -0.47
N VAL A 363 -27.83 3.77 0.63
CA VAL A 363 -28.73 2.62 0.58
C VAL A 363 -30.12 3.06 0.10
N ALA A 364 -30.64 4.17 0.64
CA ALA A 364 -31.93 4.74 0.24
C ALA A 364 -31.96 5.06 -1.26
N LYS A 365 -30.91 5.72 -1.78
CA LYS A 365 -30.74 6.05 -3.20
C LYS A 365 -30.68 4.80 -4.07
N TYR A 366 -29.94 3.77 -3.68
CA TYR A 366 -29.84 2.51 -4.42
C TYR A 366 -31.21 1.83 -4.57
N TYR A 367 -32.03 1.86 -3.53
CA TYR A 367 -33.36 1.25 -3.53
C TYR A 367 -34.48 2.15 -4.04
N GLY A 368 -34.19 3.41 -4.40
CA GLY A 368 -35.20 4.38 -4.81
C GLY A 368 -36.24 4.69 -3.73
N ILE A 369 -35.83 4.68 -2.45
CA ILE A 369 -36.69 4.94 -1.30
C ILE A 369 -36.18 6.11 -0.47
N GLU A 370 -37.06 6.70 0.35
CA GLU A 370 -36.69 7.76 1.28
C GLU A 370 -35.89 7.23 2.48
N PRO A 371 -34.83 7.92 2.95
CA PRO A 371 -34.05 7.53 4.14
C PRO A 371 -34.92 7.28 5.38
N ASN A 372 -35.95 8.11 5.57
CA ASN A 372 -36.90 8.00 6.67
C ASN A 372 -37.73 6.71 6.61
N ALA A 373 -37.94 6.11 5.43
CA ALA A 373 -38.65 4.84 5.29
C ALA A 373 -37.83 3.67 5.86
N ILE A 374 -36.50 3.73 5.74
CA ILE A 374 -35.58 2.75 6.31
C ILE A 374 -35.59 2.85 7.85
N GLN A 375 -35.58 4.05 8.41
CA GLN A 375 -35.66 4.26 9.86
C GLN A 375 -37.07 4.02 10.43
N GLY A 376 -38.10 4.23 9.63
CA GLY A 376 -39.50 4.10 10.00
C GLY A 376 -39.99 2.67 10.25
N LYS A 377 -41.25 2.53 10.66
CA LYS A 377 -41.88 1.25 11.05
C LYS A 377 -42.35 0.39 9.88
N GLN A 378 -42.23 0.86 8.64
CA GLN A 378 -42.72 0.14 7.45
C GLN A 378 -42.02 -1.22 7.26
N ARG A 379 -42.81 -2.24 6.87
CA ARG A 379 -42.40 -3.66 6.83
C ARG A 379 -42.44 -4.29 5.44
N SER A 380 -42.53 -3.50 4.36
CA SER A 380 -42.47 -4.06 3.01
C SER A 380 -41.15 -4.83 2.81
N ALA A 381 -41.16 -5.87 1.97
CA ALA A 381 -40.00 -6.72 1.75
C ALA A 381 -38.78 -5.92 1.28
N LEU A 382 -38.99 -4.93 0.40
CA LEU A 382 -37.96 -4.03 -0.10
C LEU A 382 -37.34 -3.19 1.03
N ILE A 383 -38.16 -2.53 1.86
CA ILE A 383 -37.68 -1.69 2.97
C ILE A 383 -37.01 -2.55 4.04
N ALA A 384 -37.53 -3.75 4.31
CA ALA A 384 -36.90 -4.69 5.23
C ALA A 384 -35.50 -5.09 4.76
N ASN A 385 -35.33 -5.37 3.46
CA ASN A 385 -34.03 -5.70 2.89
C ASN A 385 -33.05 -4.51 2.92
N ALA A 386 -33.49 -3.33 2.49
CA ALA A 386 -32.69 -2.10 2.56
C ALA A 386 -32.22 -1.80 3.99
N ARG A 387 -33.11 -2.00 4.98
CA ARG A 387 -32.77 -1.84 6.40
C ARG A 387 -31.76 -2.89 6.89
N GLN A 388 -31.91 -4.15 6.49
CA GLN A 388 -30.96 -5.22 6.84
C GLN A 388 -29.56 -4.95 6.26
N ILE A 389 -29.47 -4.46 5.02
CA ILE A 389 -28.22 -4.05 4.40
C ILE A 389 -27.63 -2.83 5.11
N THR A 390 -28.46 -1.87 5.52
CA THR A 390 -28.01 -0.71 6.33
C THR A 390 -27.40 -1.18 7.65
N MET A 391 -28.05 -2.11 8.37
CA MET A 391 -27.49 -2.69 9.60
C MET A 391 -26.14 -3.37 9.36
N PHE A 392 -26.04 -4.16 8.29
CA PHE A 392 -24.82 -4.86 7.90
C PHE A 392 -23.67 -3.88 7.58
N LEU A 393 -23.93 -2.85 6.78
CA LEU A 393 -22.93 -1.84 6.40
C LEU A 393 -22.51 -0.98 7.59
N LEU A 394 -23.44 -0.56 8.47
CA LEU A 394 -23.09 0.15 9.70
C LEU A 394 -22.18 -0.69 10.60
N LYS A 395 -22.43 -2.01 10.69
CA LYS A 395 -21.59 -2.93 11.45
C LYS A 395 -20.21 -3.12 10.82
N LYS A 396 -20.17 -3.28 9.49
CA LYS A 396 -18.95 -3.68 8.75
C LYS A 396 -18.03 -2.51 8.40
N GLU A 397 -18.60 -1.35 8.08
CA GLU A 397 -17.81 -0.18 7.67
C GLU A 397 -17.52 0.78 8.84
N LEU A 398 -18.42 0.89 9.83
CA LEU A 398 -18.26 1.82 10.97
C LEU A 398 -17.97 1.14 12.30
N ASN A 399 -17.90 -0.19 12.34
CA ASN A 399 -17.80 -0.96 13.58
C ASN A 399 -18.88 -0.60 14.62
N ALA A 400 -20.04 -0.10 14.18
CA ALA A 400 -21.09 0.36 15.07
C ALA A 400 -21.59 -0.79 15.95
N THR A 401 -21.81 -0.50 17.23
CA THR A 401 -22.41 -1.45 18.16
C THR A 401 -23.87 -1.71 17.81
N THR A 402 -24.39 -2.87 18.19
CA THR A 402 -25.81 -3.22 18.00
C THR A 402 -26.75 -2.20 18.64
N ALA A 403 -26.36 -1.64 19.80
CA ALA A 403 -27.08 -0.56 20.47
C ALA A 403 -27.10 0.74 19.64
N GLU A 404 -25.97 1.14 19.06
CA GLU A 404 -25.89 2.33 18.21
C GLU A 404 -26.67 2.19 16.91
N ILE A 405 -26.65 1.01 16.30
CA ILE A 405 -27.43 0.70 15.09
C ILE A 405 -28.93 0.72 15.43
N GLY A 406 -29.31 0.13 16.57
CA GLY A 406 -30.70 0.11 17.06
C GLY A 406 -31.26 1.51 17.24
N ARG A 407 -30.52 2.39 17.93
CA ARG A 407 -30.89 3.80 18.14
C ARG A 407 -31.00 4.56 16.81
N PHE A 408 -30.06 4.36 15.90
CA PHE A 408 -30.03 5.05 14.60
C PHE A 408 -31.18 4.63 13.65
N LEU A 409 -31.67 3.39 13.76
CA LEU A 409 -32.73 2.83 12.89
C LEU A 409 -34.12 2.80 13.54
N GLY A 410 -34.39 3.74 14.45
CA GLY A 410 -35.71 3.93 15.09
C GLY A 410 -35.94 3.02 16.29
N ASP A 411 -34.99 3.00 17.23
CA ASP A 411 -35.04 2.27 18.52
C ASP A 411 -35.41 0.78 18.38
N ARG A 412 -34.67 0.08 17.51
CA ARG A 412 -34.88 -1.35 17.24
C ARG A 412 -34.21 -2.22 18.30
N ASN A 413 -34.90 -3.30 18.66
CA ASN A 413 -34.40 -4.29 19.61
C ASN A 413 -33.10 -4.95 19.13
N HIS A 414 -32.20 -5.23 20.08
CA HIS A 414 -30.91 -5.88 19.86
C HIS A 414 -30.99 -7.16 19.00
N SER A 415 -31.95 -8.03 19.28
CA SER A 415 -32.17 -9.28 18.55
C SER A 415 -32.54 -9.06 17.08
N THR A 416 -33.25 -7.98 16.76
CA THR A 416 -33.62 -7.63 15.38
C THR A 416 -32.40 -7.20 14.58
N ILE A 417 -31.47 -6.47 15.21
CA ILE A 417 -30.23 -6.04 14.57
C ILE A 417 -29.34 -7.24 14.28
N ILE A 418 -29.13 -8.13 15.25
CA ILE A 418 -28.34 -9.35 15.08
C ILE A 418 -28.91 -10.21 13.95
N HIS A 419 -30.21 -10.53 14.01
CA HIS A 419 -30.86 -11.34 12.99
C HIS A 419 -30.76 -10.71 11.59
N GLY A 420 -30.87 -9.38 11.49
CA GLY A 420 -30.69 -8.66 10.23
C GLY A 420 -29.29 -8.80 9.65
N ILE A 421 -28.26 -8.60 10.48
CA ILE A 421 -26.85 -8.72 10.08
C ILE A 421 -26.50 -10.16 9.69
N GLU A 422 -26.92 -11.15 10.49
CA GLU A 422 -26.67 -12.56 10.21
C GLU A 422 -27.31 -13.01 8.90
N LYS A 423 -28.56 -12.56 8.64
CA LYS A 423 -29.26 -12.89 7.39
C LYS A 423 -28.48 -12.39 6.18
N ILE A 424 -28.06 -11.11 6.17
CA ILE A 424 -27.26 -10.57 5.05
C ILE A 424 -25.91 -11.27 4.93
N THR A 425 -25.26 -11.58 6.06
CA THR A 425 -23.97 -12.28 6.07
C THR A 425 -24.07 -13.67 5.45
N ARG A 426 -25.11 -14.44 5.79
CA ARG A 426 -25.35 -15.78 5.21
C ARG A 426 -25.72 -15.70 3.73
N THR A 427 -26.65 -14.82 3.36
CA THR A 427 -27.12 -14.75 1.97
C THR A 427 -26.06 -14.17 1.02
N GLN A 428 -25.16 -13.30 1.51
CA GLN A 428 -23.99 -12.85 0.73
C GLN A 428 -23.05 -14.02 0.34
N GLN A 429 -22.96 -15.08 1.15
CA GLN A 429 -22.10 -16.23 0.86
C GLN A 429 -22.72 -17.19 -0.17
N SER A 430 -24.05 -17.18 -0.33
CA SER A 430 -24.77 -18.13 -1.17
C SER A 430 -25.41 -17.52 -2.42
N SER A 431 -25.46 -16.18 -2.56
CA SER A 431 -26.11 -15.48 -3.66
C SER A 431 -25.18 -14.45 -4.32
N GLN A 432 -24.88 -14.68 -5.61
CA GLN A 432 -24.10 -13.76 -6.44
C GLN A 432 -24.78 -12.39 -6.60
N ASP A 433 -26.11 -12.37 -6.68
CA ASP A 433 -26.90 -11.14 -6.82
C ASP A 433 -26.75 -10.25 -5.58
N GLN A 434 -26.79 -10.86 -4.39
CA GLN A 434 -26.65 -10.13 -3.13
C GLN A 434 -25.21 -9.65 -2.91
N GLN A 435 -24.21 -10.42 -3.35
CA GLN A 435 -22.83 -10.00 -3.34
C GLN A 435 -22.59 -8.79 -4.26
N THR A 436 -23.16 -8.84 -5.47
CA THR A 436 -23.10 -7.74 -6.45
C THR A 436 -23.76 -6.49 -5.90
N GLN A 437 -24.97 -6.60 -5.35
CA GLN A 437 -25.71 -5.51 -4.73
C GLN A 437 -24.94 -4.82 -3.58
N ILE A 438 -24.37 -5.59 -2.65
CA ILE A 438 -23.57 -5.03 -1.56
C ILE A 438 -22.32 -4.35 -2.13
N GLN A 439 -21.68 -4.93 -3.15
CA GLN A 439 -20.49 -4.37 -3.76
C GLN A 439 -20.79 -3.07 -4.51
N GLU A 440 -21.91 -2.96 -5.22
CA GLU A 440 -22.35 -1.73 -5.89
C GLU A 440 -22.59 -0.59 -4.88
N ILE A 441 -23.32 -0.88 -3.80
CA ILE A 441 -23.57 0.09 -2.73
C ILE A 441 -22.24 0.49 -2.06
N ARG A 442 -21.33 -0.46 -1.81
CA ARG A 442 -20.00 -0.14 -1.25
C ARG A 442 -19.16 0.68 -2.22
N ASN A 443 -19.17 0.37 -3.51
CA ASN A 443 -18.46 1.16 -4.50
C ASN A 443 -19.00 2.59 -4.54
N SER A 444 -20.32 2.81 -4.42
CA SER A 444 -20.91 4.16 -4.36
C SER A 444 -20.54 4.94 -3.09
N LEU A 445 -20.26 4.25 -1.98
CA LEU A 445 -19.78 4.87 -0.74
C LEU A 445 -18.35 5.41 -0.83
N TYR A 446 -17.54 4.86 -1.73
CA TYR A 446 -16.10 5.18 -1.86
C TYR A 446 -15.74 5.83 -3.20
N SER A 447 -16.69 5.95 -4.13
CA SER A 447 -16.50 6.69 -5.38
C SER A 447 -16.85 8.16 -5.18
N CYS A 448 -15.81 8.99 -5.10
CA CYS A 448 -15.88 10.43 -5.34
C CYS A 448 -14.98 10.75 -6.52
#